data_AF-A0A5P2CYH2-F1
#
_entry.id   AF-A0A5P2CYH2-F1
#
_cell.length_a   1.000
_cell.length_b   1.000
_cell.length_c   1.000
_cell.angle_alpha   90.00
_cell.angle_beta   90.00
_cell.angle_gamma   90.00
#
_symmetry.space_group_name_H-M   'P 1'
#
loop_
_entity.id
_entity.type
_entity.pdbx_description
1 polymer ?
#
loop_
_entity_poly.entity_id
_entity_poly.type
_entity_poly.pdbx_seq_one_letter_code
_entity_poly.pdbx_strand_id
1 'polypeptide(L)'
;MTEASTPAEAEFERAWKEERYTRVELPPVDVNRVLAQRYTTKEPLALTRAQLWDMEVRKAGDPGAFIPYVVREGSAAAWVPGRPGAELGDEFVRRSEQKLWLRPEEYGLVLEEVSLNHEQQIVTFIGRSALADAQGEPLAADTRQPVFHVQHGVAGSEDQPANTWRIVLLTEAHDDRFVEFFDGMAAEVWLPGFIENYIRYVLRVPLERRGVA
;
A
#
# COMPACT_ATOMS: atom_id res chain seq x y z
N MET A 1 -6.18 -23.06 15.62
CA MET A 1 -6.25 -21.75 16.27
C MET A 1 -6.83 -20.80 15.25
N THR A 2 -7.97 -20.18 15.51
CA THR A 2 -8.46 -19.07 14.69
C THR A 2 -7.51 -17.91 14.88
N GLU A 3 -6.79 -17.54 13.82
CA GLU A 3 -5.89 -16.38 13.79
C GLU A 3 -6.68 -15.13 14.21
N ALA A 4 -6.13 -14.36 15.15
CA ALA A 4 -6.82 -13.19 15.68
C ALA A 4 -6.74 -12.07 14.64
N SER A 5 -7.83 -11.84 13.93
CA SER A 5 -7.96 -10.72 13.00
C SER A 5 -7.98 -9.40 13.78
N THR A 6 -7.22 -8.40 13.34
CA THR A 6 -7.20 -7.08 13.99
C THR A 6 -8.53 -6.34 13.79
N PRO A 7 -8.89 -5.33 14.61
CA PRO A 7 -10.10 -4.54 14.37
C PRO A 7 -10.14 -3.89 12.98
N ALA A 8 -8.98 -3.46 12.47
CA ALA A 8 -8.85 -2.91 11.12
C ALA A 8 -9.15 -3.97 10.05
N GLU A 9 -8.60 -5.18 10.17
CA GLU A 9 -8.89 -6.28 9.24
C GLU A 9 -10.38 -6.67 9.27
N ALA A 10 -11.00 -6.71 10.46
CA ALA A 10 -12.44 -6.97 10.58
C ALA A 10 -13.28 -5.88 9.90
N GLU A 11 -12.86 -4.62 9.99
CA GLU A 11 -13.50 -3.51 9.28
C GLU A 11 -13.32 -3.62 7.75
N PHE A 12 -12.11 -3.92 7.30
CA PHE A 12 -11.81 -4.16 5.90
C PHE A 12 -12.70 -5.29 5.33
N GLU A 13 -12.76 -6.44 6.01
CA GLU A 13 -13.54 -7.60 5.55
C GLU A 13 -15.04 -7.36 5.57
N ARG A 14 -15.54 -6.49 6.46
CA ARG A 14 -16.93 -6.03 6.43
C ARG A 14 -17.20 -5.17 5.20
N ALA A 15 -16.33 -4.20 4.90
CA ALA A 15 -16.45 -3.38 3.69
C ALA A 15 -16.30 -4.22 2.40
N TRP A 16 -15.39 -5.19 2.39
CA TRP A 16 -15.18 -6.09 1.25
C TRP A 16 -16.41 -6.91 0.84
N LYS A 17 -17.27 -7.21 1.81
CA LYS A 17 -18.52 -7.99 1.62
C LYS A 17 -19.71 -7.12 1.23
N GLU A 18 -19.58 -5.80 1.25
CA GLU A 18 -20.64 -4.88 0.87
C GLU A 18 -20.67 -4.73 -0.66
N GLU A 19 -21.78 -5.15 -1.28
CA GLU A 19 -21.91 -5.22 -2.75
C GLU A 19 -21.97 -3.84 -3.42
N ARG A 20 -22.39 -2.81 -2.69
CA ARG A 20 -22.45 -1.44 -3.26
C ARG A 20 -21.07 -0.82 -3.44
N TYR A 21 -20.07 -1.28 -2.71
CA TYR A 21 -18.71 -0.73 -2.79
C TYR A 21 -17.97 -1.31 -3.99
N THR A 22 -17.17 -0.47 -4.64
CA THR A 22 -16.26 -0.96 -5.67
C THR A 22 -15.08 -1.67 -5.01
N ARG A 23 -14.81 -2.92 -5.40
CA ARG A 23 -13.79 -3.76 -4.81
C ARG A 23 -12.91 -4.38 -5.89
N VAL A 24 -11.61 -4.39 -5.65
CA VAL A 24 -10.62 -4.92 -6.61
C VAL A 24 -9.55 -5.69 -5.85
N GLU A 25 -9.22 -6.87 -6.35
CA GLU A 25 -8.09 -7.67 -5.93
C GLU A 25 -7.13 -7.82 -7.11
N LEU A 26 -5.87 -7.40 -6.92
CA LEU A 26 -4.86 -7.60 -7.95
C LEU A 26 -4.27 -9.01 -7.84
N PRO A 27 -3.91 -9.66 -8.97
CA PRO A 27 -3.22 -10.94 -8.93
C PRO A 27 -1.94 -10.86 -8.11
N PRO A 28 -1.64 -11.85 -7.25
CA PRO A 28 -0.40 -11.87 -6.50
C PRO A 28 0.83 -11.83 -7.41
N VAL A 29 1.78 -10.95 -7.11
CA VAL A 29 3.02 -10.78 -7.89
C VAL A 29 4.12 -11.64 -7.29
N ASP A 30 4.51 -12.72 -7.97
CA ASP A 30 5.72 -13.50 -7.63
C ASP A 30 6.97 -12.64 -7.88
N VAL A 31 7.52 -12.10 -6.80
CA VAL A 31 8.57 -11.07 -6.86
C VAL A 31 9.85 -11.63 -7.49
N ASN A 32 10.27 -12.83 -7.08
CA ASN A 32 11.52 -13.42 -7.55
C ASN A 32 11.41 -13.88 -9.01
N ARG A 33 10.25 -14.38 -9.43
CA ARG A 33 10.00 -14.69 -10.83
C ARG A 33 10.05 -13.45 -11.71
N VAL A 34 9.37 -12.37 -11.31
CA VAL A 34 9.37 -11.11 -12.09
C VAL A 34 10.79 -10.53 -12.15
N LEU A 35 11.53 -10.50 -11.04
CA LEU A 35 12.93 -10.08 -11.00
C LEU A 35 13.79 -10.87 -12.00
N ALA A 36 13.74 -12.19 -11.93
CA ALA A 36 14.55 -13.06 -12.79
C ALA A 36 14.23 -12.88 -14.28
N GLN A 37 12.97 -12.60 -14.63
CA GLN A 37 12.51 -12.48 -16.02
C GLN A 37 12.71 -11.08 -16.60
N ARG A 38 12.51 -10.03 -15.79
CA ARG A 38 12.31 -8.66 -16.29
C ARG A 38 13.43 -7.69 -15.91
N TYR A 39 14.33 -8.08 -15.02
CA TYR A 39 15.34 -7.15 -14.50
C TYR A 39 16.76 -7.69 -14.62
N THR A 40 17.70 -6.77 -14.80
CA THR A 40 19.13 -7.04 -14.71
C THR A 40 19.69 -6.38 -13.46
N THR A 41 20.48 -7.14 -12.73
CA THR A 41 21.21 -6.73 -11.53
C THR A 41 22.67 -7.10 -11.69
N LYS A 42 23.58 -6.40 -10.99
CA LYS A 42 25.03 -6.71 -11.04
C LYS A 42 25.37 -8.07 -10.43
N GLU A 43 24.57 -8.50 -9.47
CA GLU A 43 24.70 -9.77 -8.76
C GLU A 43 23.33 -10.45 -8.69
N PRO A 44 23.24 -11.79 -8.56
CA PRO A 44 21.97 -12.49 -8.39
C PRO A 44 21.19 -11.92 -7.20
N LEU A 45 19.95 -11.48 -7.45
CA LEU A 45 19.05 -10.95 -6.43
C LEU A 45 17.80 -11.82 -6.34
N ALA A 46 17.52 -12.29 -5.13
CA ALA A 46 16.25 -12.87 -4.74
C ALA A 46 15.83 -12.21 -3.42
N LEU A 47 14.59 -11.73 -3.36
CA LEU A 47 14.02 -11.22 -2.13
C LEU A 47 13.48 -12.38 -1.31
N THR A 48 13.65 -12.29 0.00
CA THR A 48 12.98 -13.20 0.91
C THR A 48 11.61 -12.67 1.34
N ARG A 49 10.74 -13.54 1.85
CA ARG A 49 9.46 -13.15 2.45
C ARG A 49 9.65 -12.13 3.57
N ALA A 50 10.64 -12.32 4.44
CA ALA A 50 10.98 -11.36 5.49
C ALA A 50 11.39 -9.98 4.94
N GLN A 51 12.17 -9.94 3.85
CA GLN A 51 12.53 -8.68 3.21
C GLN A 51 11.32 -7.98 2.56
N LEU A 52 10.43 -8.74 1.94
CA LEU A 52 9.21 -8.17 1.36
C LEU A 52 8.28 -7.63 2.45
N TRP A 53 8.24 -8.28 3.61
CA TRP A 53 7.49 -7.78 4.76
C TRP A 53 8.12 -6.52 5.37
N ASP A 54 9.44 -6.48 5.55
CA ASP A 54 10.16 -5.28 5.99
C ASP A 54 9.89 -4.09 5.06
N MET A 55 9.82 -4.34 3.75
CA MET A 55 9.42 -3.32 2.78
C MET A 55 7.99 -2.81 3.04
N GLU A 56 7.00 -3.69 3.22
CA GLU A 56 5.60 -3.28 3.46
C GLU A 56 5.48 -2.44 4.73
N VAL A 57 6.16 -2.83 5.82
CA VAL A 57 6.18 -2.09 7.09
C VAL A 57 6.78 -0.69 6.90
N ARG A 58 7.93 -0.58 6.21
CA ARG A 58 8.58 0.72 5.96
C ARG A 58 7.70 1.64 5.10
N LYS A 59 7.11 1.10 4.03
CA LYS A 59 6.20 1.83 3.15
C LYS A 59 4.93 2.29 3.89
N ALA A 60 4.43 1.50 4.83
CA ALA A 60 3.28 1.87 5.63
C ALA A 60 3.56 3.15 6.44
N GLY A 61 4.71 3.23 7.11
CA GLY A 61 5.13 4.37 7.92
C GLY A 61 5.65 5.57 7.13
N ASP A 62 6.28 5.36 5.97
CA ASP A 62 6.85 6.43 5.14
C ASP A 62 6.51 6.25 3.65
N PRO A 63 5.26 6.48 3.24
CA PRO A 63 4.88 6.29 1.86
C PRO A 63 5.61 7.27 0.91
N GLY A 64 6.08 8.42 1.39
CA GLY A 64 6.80 9.40 0.57
C GLY A 64 8.10 8.85 -0.02
N ALA A 65 8.86 8.09 0.77
CA ALA A 65 10.11 7.47 0.30
C ALA A 65 9.90 6.30 -0.67
N PHE A 66 8.80 5.56 -0.54
CA PHE A 66 8.58 4.31 -1.27
C PHE A 66 7.66 4.44 -2.49
N ILE A 67 6.71 5.39 -2.48
CA ILE A 67 5.80 5.65 -3.60
C ILE A 67 5.78 7.13 -4.02
N PRO A 68 6.95 7.74 -4.33
CA PRO A 68 7.03 9.17 -4.72
C PRO A 68 6.33 9.47 -6.06
N TYR A 69 5.97 8.44 -6.83
CA TYR A 69 5.19 8.57 -8.05
C TYR A 69 3.66 8.65 -7.79
N VAL A 70 3.22 8.37 -6.56
CA VAL A 70 1.84 8.47 -6.07
C VAL A 70 1.68 9.62 -5.09
N VAL A 71 2.63 9.76 -4.15
CA VAL A 71 2.59 10.72 -3.04
C VAL A 71 3.33 12.00 -3.40
N ARG A 72 2.72 13.16 -3.12
CA ARG A 72 3.38 14.45 -3.28
C ARG A 72 4.55 14.58 -2.30
N GLU A 73 5.70 14.99 -2.80
CA GLU A 73 6.91 15.22 -1.99
C GLU A 73 6.62 16.10 -0.78
N GLY A 74 7.10 15.68 0.40
CA GLY A 74 6.94 16.40 1.67
C GLY A 74 5.53 16.38 2.29
N SER A 75 4.54 15.76 1.66
CA SER A 75 3.16 15.74 2.18
C SER A 75 2.86 14.63 3.20
N ALA A 76 3.66 13.56 3.20
CA ALA A 76 3.42 12.39 4.03
C ALA A 76 3.80 12.63 5.50
N ALA A 77 2.96 12.17 6.41
CA ALA A 77 3.28 12.09 7.84
C ALA A 77 2.51 10.92 8.49
N ALA A 78 3.13 10.28 9.48
CA ALA A 78 2.52 9.23 10.29
C ALA A 78 2.75 9.52 11.78
N TRP A 79 1.77 9.19 12.62
CA TRP A 79 1.83 9.45 14.06
C TRP A 79 0.92 8.49 14.84
N VAL A 80 1.14 8.44 16.14
CA VAL A 80 0.28 7.71 17.08
C VAL A 80 -0.75 8.68 17.67
N PRO A 81 -2.07 8.44 17.50
CA PRO A 81 -3.11 9.32 18.03
C PRO A 81 -2.96 9.56 19.54
N GLY A 82 -3.06 10.83 19.95
CA GLY A 82 -2.96 11.25 21.35
C GLY A 82 -1.58 11.09 21.99
N ARG A 83 -0.55 10.69 21.24
CA ARG A 83 0.82 10.49 21.74
C ARG A 83 1.85 11.19 20.84
N PRO A 84 1.97 12.53 20.90
CA PRO A 84 2.92 13.27 20.09
C PRO A 84 4.36 12.80 20.31
N GLY A 85 5.07 12.50 19.23
CA GLY A 85 6.49 12.07 19.27
C GLY A 85 6.71 10.61 19.69
N ALA A 86 5.65 9.81 19.90
CA ALA A 86 5.80 8.38 20.11
C ALA A 86 6.32 7.68 18.84
N GLU A 87 7.13 6.65 19.04
CA GLU A 87 7.52 5.75 17.95
C GLU A 87 6.28 5.04 17.39
N LEU A 88 6.26 4.83 16.07
CA LEU A 88 5.21 4.04 15.44
C LEU A 88 5.32 2.59 15.89
N GLY A 89 4.23 2.06 16.44
CA GLY A 89 4.07 0.63 16.67
C GLY A 89 3.24 0.00 15.55
N ASP A 90 2.53 -1.06 15.90
CA ASP A 90 1.71 -1.82 14.96
C ASP A 90 0.40 -1.10 14.59
N GLU A 91 0.01 -0.09 15.39
CA GLU A 91 -1.17 0.74 15.14
C GLU A 91 -0.80 2.22 15.16
N PHE A 92 -1.11 2.90 14.06
CA PHE A 92 -0.86 4.33 13.89
C PHE A 92 -1.81 4.91 12.86
N VAL A 93 -1.75 6.22 12.65
CA VAL A 93 -2.45 6.89 11.56
C VAL A 93 -1.47 7.61 10.66
N ARG A 94 -1.86 7.84 9.43
CA ARG A 94 -1.06 8.62 8.48
C ARG A 94 -1.92 9.53 7.62
N ARG A 95 -1.26 10.53 7.06
CA ARG A 95 -1.77 11.38 5.98
C ARG A 95 -0.78 11.41 4.84
N SER A 96 -1.28 11.60 3.62
CA SER A 96 -0.47 11.97 2.47
C SER A 96 -1.35 12.63 1.40
N GLU A 97 -0.77 13.57 0.65
CA GLU A 97 -1.42 14.02 -0.59
C GLU A 97 -1.07 13.03 -1.70
N GLN A 98 -2.08 12.31 -2.19
CA GLN A 98 -1.91 11.27 -3.20
C GLN A 98 -2.57 11.69 -4.51
N LYS A 99 -2.02 11.21 -5.63
CA LYS A 99 -2.70 11.33 -6.93
C LYS A 99 -4.10 10.73 -6.85
N LEU A 100 -5.08 11.44 -7.41
CA LEU A 100 -6.45 10.90 -7.49
C LEU A 100 -6.48 9.76 -8.51
N TRP A 101 -7.16 8.66 -8.20
CA TRP A 101 -7.19 7.47 -9.07
C TRP A 101 -7.62 7.77 -10.51
N LEU A 102 -8.77 8.43 -10.68
CA LEU A 102 -9.31 8.76 -12.01
C LEU A 102 -8.81 10.11 -12.57
N ARG A 103 -7.97 10.83 -11.83
CA ARG A 103 -7.39 12.14 -12.20
C ARG A 103 -5.94 12.25 -11.69
N PRO A 104 -5.02 11.44 -12.25
CA PRO A 104 -3.66 11.26 -11.71
C PRO A 104 -2.76 12.51 -11.80
N GLU A 105 -3.20 13.56 -12.48
CA GLU A 105 -2.59 14.89 -12.52
C GLU A 105 -2.92 15.75 -11.29
N GLU A 106 -4.00 15.43 -10.58
CA GLU A 106 -4.44 16.13 -9.37
C GLU A 106 -4.03 15.36 -8.11
N TYR A 107 -3.80 16.07 -7.01
CA TYR A 107 -3.58 15.49 -5.69
C TYR A 107 -4.75 15.79 -4.75
N GLY A 108 -5.05 14.85 -3.87
CA GLY A 108 -5.98 14.99 -2.77
C GLY A 108 -5.41 14.40 -1.47
N LEU A 109 -5.80 14.99 -0.34
CA LEU A 109 -5.42 14.51 0.98
C LEU A 109 -6.13 13.18 1.30
N VAL A 110 -5.34 12.16 1.58
CA VAL A 110 -5.79 10.84 2.05
C VAL A 110 -5.41 10.70 3.52
N LEU A 111 -6.33 10.16 4.32
CA LEU A 111 -6.20 9.94 5.75
C LEU A 111 -6.48 8.46 6.04
N GLU A 112 -5.57 7.78 6.73
CA GLU A 112 -5.68 6.32 6.96
C GLU A 112 -5.30 5.97 8.40
N GLU A 113 -6.09 5.09 9.02
CA GLU A 113 -5.66 4.27 10.15
C GLU A 113 -4.90 3.05 9.62
N VAL A 114 -3.79 2.70 10.25
CA VAL A 114 -2.88 1.65 9.79
C VAL A 114 -2.73 0.61 10.90
N SER A 115 -2.86 -0.66 10.53
CA SER A 115 -2.63 -1.81 11.40
C SER A 115 -1.66 -2.79 10.74
N LEU A 116 -0.60 -3.16 11.45
CA LEU A 116 0.39 -4.16 11.05
C LEU A 116 0.08 -5.49 11.73
N ASN A 117 -0.18 -6.53 10.93
CA ASN A 117 -0.28 -7.90 11.42
C ASN A 117 0.99 -8.66 11.04
N HIS A 118 1.94 -8.75 11.98
CA HIS A 118 3.23 -9.41 11.74
C HIS A 118 3.12 -10.94 11.59
N GLU A 119 2.10 -11.56 12.18
CA GLU A 119 1.87 -13.01 12.08
C GLU A 119 1.41 -13.37 10.66
N GLN A 120 0.42 -12.63 10.14
CA GLN A 120 -0.10 -12.82 8.79
C GLN A 120 0.71 -12.10 7.70
N GLN A 121 1.58 -11.18 8.09
CA GLN A 121 2.29 -10.25 7.21
C GLN A 121 1.35 -9.48 6.29
N ILE A 122 0.34 -8.87 6.91
CA ILE A 122 -0.66 -8.02 6.26
C ILE A 122 -0.58 -6.62 6.88
N VAL A 123 -0.56 -5.60 6.03
CA VAL A 123 -0.84 -4.22 6.42
C VAL A 123 -2.25 -3.87 5.99
N THR A 124 -3.08 -3.46 6.94
CA THR A 124 -4.42 -2.96 6.67
C THR A 124 -4.46 -1.46 6.86
N PHE A 125 -4.87 -0.75 5.80
CA PHE A 125 -5.10 0.68 5.77
C PHE A 125 -6.61 0.94 5.71
N ILE A 126 -7.14 1.64 6.70
CA ILE A 126 -8.54 2.01 6.76
C ILE A 126 -8.65 3.52 6.53
N GLY A 127 -9.10 3.90 5.33
CA GLY A 127 -9.38 5.29 5.01
C GLY A 127 -10.44 5.91 5.91
N ARG A 128 -10.23 7.19 6.23
CA ARG A 128 -11.12 8.00 7.07
C ARG A 128 -11.44 9.31 6.36
N SER A 129 -12.67 9.80 6.51
CA SER A 129 -13.06 11.12 6.01
C SER A 129 -12.48 12.26 6.84
N ALA A 130 -12.14 11.99 8.11
CA ALA A 130 -11.53 12.95 9.01
C ALA A 130 -10.67 12.22 10.06
N LEU A 131 -9.60 12.87 10.50
CA LEU A 131 -8.72 12.45 11.59
C LEU A 131 -8.23 13.69 12.33
N ALA A 132 -7.74 13.52 13.56
CA ALA A 132 -6.95 14.57 14.21
C ALA A 132 -5.47 14.37 13.86
N ASP A 133 -4.76 15.45 13.55
CA ASP A 133 -3.31 15.40 13.33
C ASP A 133 -2.52 15.11 14.62
N ALA A 134 -1.19 15.12 14.53
CA ALA A 134 -0.33 14.85 15.67
C ALA A 134 -0.44 15.88 16.80
N GLN A 135 -1.00 17.06 16.52
CA GLN A 135 -1.24 18.15 17.46
C GLN A 135 -2.69 18.14 17.98
N GLY A 136 -3.56 17.28 17.44
CA GLY A 136 -4.97 17.20 17.78
C GLY A 136 -5.87 18.06 16.90
N GLU A 137 -5.32 18.74 15.89
CA GLU A 137 -6.09 19.59 14.99
C GLU A 137 -6.86 18.76 13.95
N PRO A 138 -8.09 19.15 13.59
CA PRO A 138 -8.91 18.39 12.67
C PRO A 138 -8.37 18.45 11.23
N LEU A 139 -8.25 17.28 10.61
CA LEU A 139 -7.99 17.08 9.19
C LEU A 139 -9.23 16.50 8.52
N ALA A 140 -9.48 16.91 7.28
CA ALA A 140 -10.52 16.35 6.43
C ALA A 140 -9.91 15.79 5.15
N ALA A 141 -10.30 14.57 4.78
CA ALA A 141 -9.88 13.97 3.53
C ALA A 141 -10.52 14.69 2.33
N ASP A 142 -9.84 14.61 1.19
CA ASP A 142 -10.38 15.15 -0.05
C ASP A 142 -11.59 14.33 -0.52
N THR A 143 -12.64 15.01 -0.96
CA THR A 143 -13.92 14.40 -1.35
C THR A 143 -14.02 14.14 -2.86
N ARG A 144 -13.01 14.52 -3.64
CA ARG A 144 -12.95 14.32 -5.11
C ARG A 144 -12.68 12.88 -5.53
N GLN A 145 -12.36 12.00 -4.58
CA GLN A 145 -12.31 10.56 -4.73
C GLN A 145 -12.97 9.89 -3.52
N PRO A 146 -13.49 8.65 -3.66
CA PRO A 146 -14.03 7.92 -2.52
C PRO A 146 -12.99 7.70 -1.44
N VAL A 147 -13.43 7.67 -0.18
CA VAL A 147 -12.65 7.03 0.89
C VAL A 147 -12.46 5.56 0.53
N PHE A 148 -11.31 4.98 0.84
CA PHE A 148 -11.01 3.59 0.50
C PHE A 148 -10.30 2.88 1.65
N HIS A 149 -10.37 1.55 1.67
CA HIS A 149 -9.55 0.71 2.52
C HIS A 149 -8.66 -0.16 1.63
N VAL A 150 -7.44 -0.43 2.09
CA VAL A 150 -6.45 -1.19 1.33
C VAL A 150 -5.84 -2.24 2.24
N GLN A 151 -5.65 -3.44 1.70
CA GLN A 151 -4.78 -4.46 2.29
C GLN A 151 -3.60 -4.70 1.37
N HIS A 152 -2.40 -4.59 1.94
CA HIS A 152 -1.19 -5.12 1.34
C HIS A 152 -0.76 -6.33 2.14
N GLY A 153 -0.15 -7.30 1.47
CA GLY A 153 0.37 -8.45 2.19
C GLY A 153 1.51 -9.15 1.48
N VAL A 154 2.06 -10.11 2.19
CA VAL A 154 3.06 -11.03 1.68
C VAL A 154 2.51 -12.44 1.76
N ALA A 155 2.39 -13.10 0.63
CA ALA A 155 2.06 -14.52 0.49
C ALA A 155 3.28 -15.32 0.03
N GLY A 156 3.14 -16.62 -0.14
CA GLY A 156 4.23 -17.50 -0.58
C GLY A 156 5.25 -17.83 0.51
N SER A 157 6.29 -18.56 0.13
CA SER A 157 7.35 -19.04 1.03
C SER A 157 8.47 -18.01 1.21
N GLU A 158 9.39 -18.28 2.14
CA GLU A 158 10.57 -17.44 2.36
C GLU A 158 11.35 -17.18 1.07
N ASP A 159 11.56 -18.20 0.23
CA ASP A 159 12.37 -18.10 -0.98
C ASP A 159 11.57 -17.77 -2.25
N GLN A 160 10.24 -17.80 -2.17
CA GLN A 160 9.34 -17.45 -3.27
C GLN A 160 8.18 -16.58 -2.77
N PRO A 161 8.47 -15.35 -2.33
CA PRO A 161 7.45 -14.46 -1.81
C PRO A 161 6.61 -13.85 -2.93
N ALA A 162 5.32 -13.67 -2.65
CA ALA A 162 4.39 -12.98 -3.51
C ALA A 162 3.83 -11.73 -2.82
N ASN A 163 3.79 -10.61 -3.53
CA ASN A 163 3.10 -9.40 -3.04
C ASN A 163 1.60 -9.52 -3.34
N THR A 164 0.75 -9.26 -2.36
CA THR A 164 -0.71 -9.29 -2.49
C THR A 164 -1.30 -7.91 -2.25
N TRP A 165 -2.38 -7.58 -2.97
CA TRP A 165 -2.99 -6.26 -2.89
C TRP A 165 -4.51 -6.31 -3.12
N ARG A 166 -5.28 -5.72 -2.22
CA ARG A 166 -6.74 -5.60 -2.29
C ARG A 166 -7.16 -4.19 -1.89
N ILE A 167 -8.18 -3.65 -2.56
CA ILE A 167 -8.80 -2.36 -2.24
C ILE A 167 -10.32 -2.46 -2.24
N VAL A 168 -10.95 -1.74 -1.33
CA VAL A 168 -12.38 -1.42 -1.38
C VAL A 168 -12.56 0.08 -1.33
N LEU A 169 -13.21 0.65 -2.35
CA LEU A 169 -13.60 2.05 -2.39
C LEU A 169 -15.03 2.17 -1.86
N LEU A 170 -15.21 3.02 -0.86
CA LEU A 170 -16.51 3.25 -0.20
C LEU A 170 -17.41 4.15 -1.06
N THR A 171 -17.67 3.72 -2.29
CA THR A 171 -18.56 4.38 -3.24
C THR A 171 -20.02 4.26 -2.82
N GLU A 172 -20.88 5.14 -3.35
CA GLU A 172 -22.33 5.01 -3.14
C GLU A 172 -22.91 3.82 -3.93
N ALA A 173 -22.31 3.52 -5.08
CA ALA A 173 -22.61 2.37 -5.93
C ALA A 173 -21.34 1.88 -6.63
N HIS A 174 -21.38 0.64 -7.12
CA HIS A 174 -20.29 0.07 -7.90
C HIS A 174 -19.95 0.96 -9.10
N ASP A 175 -18.66 1.19 -9.33
CA ASP A 175 -18.16 2.10 -10.37
C ASP A 175 -17.05 1.42 -11.18
N ASP A 176 -17.43 0.95 -12.37
CA ASP A 176 -16.58 0.18 -13.29
C ASP A 176 -15.33 0.94 -13.72
N ARG A 177 -15.34 2.28 -13.69
CA ARG A 177 -14.17 3.09 -14.06
C ARG A 177 -12.97 2.83 -13.14
N PHE A 178 -13.23 2.56 -11.86
CA PHE A 178 -12.15 2.17 -10.95
C PHE A 178 -11.68 0.75 -11.23
N VAL A 179 -12.58 -0.18 -11.54
CA VAL A 179 -12.22 -1.55 -11.92
C VAL A 179 -11.29 -1.53 -13.13
N GLU A 180 -11.67 -0.81 -14.19
CA GLU A 180 -10.86 -0.64 -15.40
C GLU A 180 -9.50 0.00 -15.10
N PHE A 181 -9.47 1.02 -14.22
CA PHE A 181 -8.22 1.64 -13.80
C PHE A 181 -7.27 0.64 -13.14
N PHE A 182 -7.78 -0.17 -12.19
CA PHE A 182 -6.94 -1.15 -11.49
C PHE A 182 -6.60 -2.37 -12.35
N ASP A 183 -7.45 -2.76 -13.30
CA ASP A 183 -7.10 -3.78 -14.31
C ASP A 183 -5.91 -3.33 -15.16
N GLY A 184 -5.83 -2.04 -15.50
CA GLY A 184 -4.66 -1.44 -16.13
C GLY A 184 -3.39 -1.59 -15.28
N MET A 185 -3.49 -1.38 -13.97
CA MET A 185 -2.39 -1.64 -13.03
C MET A 185 -2.03 -3.13 -12.94
N ALA A 186 -3.01 -4.03 -12.96
CA ALA A 186 -2.82 -5.47 -12.91
C ALA A 186 -2.07 -6.01 -14.15
N ALA A 187 -2.21 -5.33 -15.29
CA ALA A 187 -1.57 -5.69 -16.55
C ALA A 187 -0.09 -5.28 -16.61
N GLU A 188 0.40 -4.48 -15.66
CA GLU A 188 1.80 -4.10 -15.59
C GLU A 188 2.69 -5.33 -15.36
N VAL A 189 3.71 -5.47 -16.19
CA VAL A 189 4.60 -6.64 -16.20
C VAL A 189 5.83 -6.47 -15.31
N TRP A 190 5.93 -5.31 -14.66
CA TRP A 190 7.04 -4.89 -13.82
C TRP A 190 6.72 -5.18 -12.35
N LEU A 191 7.75 -5.16 -11.51
CA LEU A 191 7.51 -5.08 -10.07
C LEU A 191 6.74 -3.80 -9.75
N PRO A 192 5.82 -3.83 -8.76
CA PRO A 192 5.30 -2.62 -8.15
C PRO A 192 6.45 -1.67 -7.78
N GLY A 193 6.31 -0.38 -8.12
CA GLY A 193 7.41 0.59 -8.00
C GLY A 193 8.00 0.71 -6.59
N PHE A 194 7.20 0.48 -5.54
CA PHE A 194 7.69 0.45 -4.16
C PHE A 194 8.68 -0.68 -3.88
N ILE A 195 8.55 -1.84 -4.54
CA ILE A 195 9.51 -2.94 -4.42
C ILE A 195 10.82 -2.54 -5.09
N GLU A 196 10.74 -1.92 -6.28
CA GLU A 196 11.94 -1.42 -6.95
C GLU A 196 12.67 -0.37 -6.09
N ASN A 197 11.93 0.54 -5.46
CA ASN A 197 12.48 1.56 -4.59
C ASN A 197 13.13 0.96 -3.34
N TYR A 198 12.51 -0.07 -2.74
CA TYR A 198 13.13 -0.81 -1.64
C TYR A 198 14.47 -1.45 -2.06
N ILE A 199 14.50 -2.12 -3.20
CA ILE A 199 15.73 -2.73 -3.73
C ILE A 199 16.83 -1.67 -3.94
N ARG A 200 16.49 -0.54 -4.57
CA ARG A 200 17.47 0.50 -4.89
C ARG A 200 17.96 1.27 -3.67
N TYR A 201 17.07 1.63 -2.75
CA TYR A 201 17.40 2.58 -1.69
C TYR A 201 17.70 1.91 -0.35
N VAL A 202 17.08 0.77 -0.07
CA VAL A 202 17.29 0.02 1.18
C VAL A 202 18.34 -1.06 0.97
N LEU A 203 18.14 -1.96 -0.01
CA LEU A 203 19.11 -3.03 -0.31
C LEU A 203 20.33 -2.50 -1.06
N ARG A 204 20.26 -1.29 -1.63
CA ARG A 204 21.33 -0.63 -2.38
C ARG A 204 21.79 -1.43 -3.60
N VAL A 205 20.87 -2.17 -4.22
CA VAL A 205 21.14 -2.96 -5.42
C VAL A 205 20.67 -2.17 -6.65
N PRO A 206 21.56 -1.84 -7.59
CA PRO A 206 21.16 -1.27 -8.87
C PRO A 206 20.24 -2.22 -9.64
N LEU A 207 19.14 -1.68 -10.15
CA LEU A 207 18.07 -2.44 -10.80
C LEU A 207 17.68 -1.80 -12.13
N GLU A 208 17.95 -2.50 -13.23
CA GLU A 208 17.64 -2.08 -14.59
C GLU A 208 16.53 -2.94 -15.20
N ARG A 209 15.52 -2.32 -15.82
CA ARG A 209 14.46 -3.04 -16.55
C ARG A 209 15.00 -3.53 -17.89
N ARG A 210 14.83 -4.82 -18.20
CA ARG A 210 15.24 -5.39 -19.49
C ARG A 210 14.32 -4.91 -20.61
N GLY A 211 14.89 -4.57 -21.76
CA GLY A 211 14.12 -4.20 -22.95
C GLY A 211 13.52 -2.79 -22.91
N VAL A 212 13.93 -1.96 -21.94
CA VAL A 212 13.71 -0.51 -21.97
C VAL A 212 15.04 0.11 -22.35
N ALA A 213 15.14 0.59 -23.59
CA ALA A 213 16.30 1.30 -24.12
C ALA A 213 16.26 2.79 -23.74
#